data_AF-A0A967TEI8-F1
#
_entry.id   AF-A0A967TEI8-F1
#
_cell.length_a   1.000
_cell.length_b   1.000
_cell.length_c   1.000
_cell.angle_alpha   90.00
_cell.angle_beta   90.00
_cell.angle_gamma   90.00
#
_symmetry.space_group_name_H-M   'P 1'
#
loop_
_entity.id
_entity.type
_entity.pdbx_description
1 polymer ?
#
loop_
_entity_poly.entity_id
_entity_poly.type
_entity_poly.pdbx_seq_one_letter_code
_entity_poly.pdbx_strand_id
1 'polypeptide(L)' 'MRDEDGDLWGDVAPPVGVTPGSDCDDQFGTTAPGAAPQDDPALCMKDADGDGWG' A
#
# COMPACT_ATOMS: atom_id res chain seq x y z
N MET A 1 -8.91 -8.10 6.06
CA MET A 1 -9.42 -6.82 5.58
C MET A 1 -10.04 -7.06 4.21
N ARG A 2 -10.69 -6.05 3.67
CA ARG A 2 -11.17 -6.00 2.30
C ARG A 2 -10.52 -4.74 1.75
N ASP A 3 -9.94 -4.79 0.56
CA ASP A 3 -9.46 -3.59 -0.14
C ASP A 3 -10.61 -2.58 -0.32
N GLU A 4 -10.59 -1.48 0.43
CA GLU A 4 -11.63 -0.43 0.37
C GLU A 4 -11.25 0.76 -0.53
N ASP A 5 -9.96 1.01 -0.75
CA ASP A 5 -9.46 2.16 -1.50
C ASP A 5 -8.91 1.83 -2.89
N GLY A 6 -8.74 0.54 -3.20
CA GLY A 6 -8.40 0.03 -4.51
C GLY A 6 -6.90 -0.07 -4.81
N ASP A 7 -6.03 -0.10 -3.79
CA ASP A 7 -4.58 -0.22 -3.98
C ASP A 7 -4.05 -1.66 -3.96
N LEU A 8 -4.97 -2.63 -3.87
CA LEU A 8 -4.72 -4.07 -3.87
C LEU A 8 -4.11 -4.60 -2.56
N TRP A 9 -3.88 -3.77 -1.55
CA TRP A 9 -3.53 -4.20 -0.21
C TRP A 9 -4.79 -4.57 0.57
N GLY A 10 -4.63 -5.29 1.69
CA GLY A 10 -5.76 -5.64 2.55
C GLY A 10 -6.63 -6.82 2.05
N ASP A 11 -6.55 -7.11 0.75
CA ASP A 11 -7.22 -8.23 0.10
C ASP A 11 -6.73 -9.60 0.59
N VAL A 12 -7.64 -10.58 0.60
CA VAL A 12 -7.31 -11.98 0.94
C VAL A 12 -6.60 -12.72 -0.19
N ALA A 13 -6.68 -12.20 -1.42
CA ALA A 13 -6.08 -12.78 -2.62
C ALA A 13 -5.59 -11.68 -3.58
N PRO A 14 -4.61 -10.85 -3.18
CA PRO A 14 -4.06 -9.80 -4.01
C PRO A 14 -3.11 -10.35 -5.09
N PRO A 15 -2.71 -9.55 -6.09
CA PRO A 15 -1.73 -9.94 -7.10
C PRO A 15 -0.36 -10.30 -6.50
N VAL A 16 0.44 -11.05 -7.27
CA VAL A 16 1.81 -11.43 -6.86
C VAL A 16 2.64 -10.18 -6.57
N GLY A 17 3.20 -10.12 -5.36
CA GLY A 17 4.03 -9.00 -4.88
C GLY A 17 3.36 -8.15 -3.80
N VAL A 18 2.04 -8.29 -3.61
CA VAL A 18 1.30 -7.62 -2.53
C VAL A 18 1.03 -8.60 -1.39
N THR A 19 1.25 -8.16 -0.14
CA THR A 19 1.06 -9.05 1.02
C THR A 19 -0.41 -9.01 1.46
N PRO A 20 -1.13 -10.16 1.48
CA PRO A 20 -2.54 -10.20 1.87
C PRO A 20 -2.77 -9.62 3.27
N GLY A 21 -3.86 -8.87 3.44
CA GLY A 21 -4.26 -8.34 4.75
C GLY A 21 -3.25 -7.41 5.44
N SER A 22 -2.32 -6.83 4.68
CA SER A 22 -1.25 -5.98 5.20
C SER A 22 -1.46 -4.49 4.93
N ASP A 23 -2.65 -4.11 4.46
CA ASP A 23 -3.02 -2.71 4.34
C ASP A 23 -3.07 -2.07 5.74
N CYS A 24 -2.41 -0.93 5.83
CA CYS A 24 -2.32 -0.12 7.03
C CYS A 24 -3.32 1.04 7.03
N ASP A 25 -3.89 1.39 5.88
CA ASP A 25 -4.80 2.51 5.69
C ASP A 25 -5.77 2.26 4.54
N ASP A 26 -6.83 1.46 4.78
CA ASP A 26 -7.88 1.15 3.79
C ASP A 26 -8.69 2.40 3.31
N GLN A 27 -8.32 3.62 3.71
CA GLN A 27 -9.00 4.85 3.29
C GLN A 27 -8.32 5.57 2.12
N PHE A 28 -7.05 5.26 1.85
CA PHE A 28 -6.23 6.03 0.92
C PHE A 28 -5.28 5.11 0.13
N GLY A 29 -5.64 4.81 -1.12
CA GLY A 29 -4.86 3.90 -1.96
C GLY A 29 -3.50 4.41 -2.43
N THR A 30 -3.04 5.52 -1.85
CA THR A 30 -1.67 6.04 -1.94
C THR A 30 -0.84 5.66 -0.72
N THR A 31 -1.43 5.00 0.28
CA THR A 31 -0.83 4.73 1.59
C THR A 31 -0.75 3.22 1.81
N ALA A 32 0.41 2.63 1.53
CA ALA A 32 0.63 1.20 1.75
C ALA A 32 2.10 0.90 2.04
N PRO A 33 2.42 -0.28 2.58
CA PRO A 33 3.80 -0.74 2.64
C PRO A 33 4.45 -0.73 1.25
N GLY A 34 5.55 0.01 1.11
CA GLY A 34 6.26 0.11 -0.16
C GLY A 34 5.69 1.13 -1.15
N ALA A 35 4.72 1.96 -0.75
CA ALA A 35 4.26 3.09 -1.56
C ALA A 35 5.38 4.12 -1.80
N ALA A 36 6.25 4.37 -0.81
CA ALA A 36 7.44 5.22 -0.93
C ALA A 36 8.74 4.39 -0.79
N PRO A 37 9.11 3.56 -1.78
CA PRO A 37 10.23 2.64 -1.65
C PRO A 37 11.61 3.33 -1.61
N GLN A 38 11.70 4.61 -1.97
CA GLN A 38 12.93 5.38 -1.88
C GLN A 38 13.21 5.84 -0.44
N ASP A 39 12.18 5.99 0.39
CA ASP A 39 12.33 6.26 1.83
C ASP A 39 12.48 4.96 2.62
N ASP A 40 11.44 4.12 2.64
CA ASP A 40 11.47 2.80 3.28
C ASP A 40 10.44 1.85 2.64
N PRO A 41 10.87 0.74 2.01
CA PRO A 41 9.97 -0.17 1.32
C PRO A 41 9.12 -1.05 2.25
N ALA A 42 9.38 -1.05 3.56
CA ALA A 42 8.66 -1.86 4.53
C ALA A 42 7.68 -1.05 5.39
N LEU A 43 7.80 0.27 5.43
CA LEU A 43 6.91 1.13 6.21
C LEU A 43 5.63 1.46 5.44
N CYS A 44 4.55 1.59 6.21
CA CYS A 44 3.30 2.19 5.75
C CYS A 44 3.54 3.69 5.53
N MET A 45 3.71 4.05 4.27
CA MET A 45 4.12 5.38 3.83
C MET A 45 3.14 5.86 2.76
N LYS A 46 3.06 7.16 2.52
CA LYS A 46 2.08 7.74 1.60
C LYS A 46 2.78 8.41 0.43
N ASP A 47 2.67 7.79 -0.74
CA ASP A 47 3.14 8.38 -1.99
C ASP A 47 1.99 9.01 -2.76
N ALA A 48 1.76 10.31 -2.51
CA ALA A 48 0.61 11.03 -3.06
C ALA A 48 0.77 11.43 -4.53
N ASP A 49 2.00 11.52 -5.03
CA ASP A 49 2.31 11.97 -6.40
C ASP A 49 2.95 10.89 -7.27
N GLY A 50 3.21 9.70 -6.72
CA GLY A 50 3.68 8.52 -7.44
C GLY A 50 5.17 8.61 -7.79
N ASP A 51 5.95 9.42 -7.08
CA ASP A 51 7.38 9.61 -7.33
C ASP A 51 8.29 8.70 -6.49
N GLY A 52 7.66 7.91 -5.60
CA GLY A 52 8.26 6.96 -4.68
C GLY A 52 8.87 7.57 -3.42
N TRP A 53 8.57 8.83 -3.12
CA TRP A 53 8.84 9.51 -1.85
C TRP A 53 7.53 9.88 -1.14
N GLY A 54 7.53 9.90 0.20
CA GLY A 54 6.37 10.41 0.96
C GLY A 54 6.00 9.66 2.24
#